data_AF-A0A161WF22-F1
#
_entry.id   AF-A0A161WF22-F1
#
_cell.length_a   1.000
_cell.length_b   1.000
_cell.length_c   1.000
_cell.angle_alpha   90.00
_cell.angle_beta   90.00
_cell.angle_gamma   90.00
#
_symmetry.space_group_name_H-M   'P 1'
#
loop_
_entity.id
_entity.type
_entity.pdbx_description
1 polymer ?
#
loop_
_entity_poly.entity_id
_entity_poly.type
_entity_poly.pdbx_seq_one_letter_code
_entity_poly.pdbx_strand_id
1 'polypeptide(L)'
;MDEGRSKAGLDGDQVEDLTIDGHAAMLLRPNRRALCDLLLQTKVGYVDFARVTFADKIDGPVPEQCAGMTDLAEAIIPRIGDN
;
A
#
# COMPACT_ATOMS: atom_id res chain seq x y z
N MET A 1 -7.21 -8.95 -3.79
CA MET A 1 -6.97 -7.78 -4.69
C MET A 1 -8.22 -6.93 -4.90
N ASP A 2 -9.37 -7.53 -5.20
CA ASP A 2 -10.65 -6.78 -5.36
C ASP A 2 -11.03 -5.97 -4.11
N GLU A 3 -10.71 -6.45 -2.91
CA GLU A 3 -10.95 -5.73 -1.66
C GLU A 3 -10.21 -4.40 -1.58
N GLY A 4 -8.94 -4.34 -1.99
CA GLY A 4 -8.24 -3.05 -1.97
C GLY A 4 -8.70 -2.13 -3.12
N ARG A 5 -9.18 -2.68 -4.25
CA ARG A 5 -9.84 -1.88 -5.29
C ARG A 5 -11.16 -1.30 -4.78
N SER A 6 -11.87 -2.00 -3.90
CA SER A 6 -13.06 -1.46 -3.22
C SER A 6 -12.72 -0.35 -2.21
N LYS A 7 -11.46 -0.28 -1.73
CA LYS A 7 -10.97 0.84 -0.91
C LYS A 7 -10.59 2.07 -1.73
N ALA A 8 -10.32 1.93 -3.02
CA ALA A 8 -10.19 3.06 -3.93
C ALA A 8 -11.56 3.72 -4.06
N GLY A 9 -11.74 4.86 -3.40
CA GLY A 9 -13.06 5.39 -3.09
C GLY A 9 -13.42 6.67 -3.83
N LEU A 10 -12.47 7.29 -4.53
CA LEU A 10 -12.65 8.65 -5.07
C LEU A 10 -11.96 8.87 -6.43
N ASP A 11 -12.49 9.82 -7.20
CA ASP A 11 -11.85 10.33 -8.41
C ASP A 11 -10.43 10.84 -8.13
N GLY A 12 -9.47 10.28 -8.85
CA GLY A 12 -8.05 10.62 -8.77
C GLY A 12 -7.22 9.74 -7.82
N ASP A 13 -7.82 8.80 -7.10
CA ASP A 13 -7.07 7.76 -6.38
C ASP A 13 -6.24 6.95 -7.39
N GLN A 14 -4.95 6.77 -7.12
CA GLN A 14 -4.09 5.97 -7.97
C GLN A 14 -3.98 4.56 -7.40
N VAL A 15 -4.21 3.58 -8.26
CA VAL A 15 -4.00 2.17 -7.96
C VAL A 15 -2.89 1.66 -8.85
N GLU A 16 -1.88 1.06 -8.25
CA GLU A 16 -0.80 0.39 -8.95
C GLU A 16 -0.78 -1.08 -8.54
N ASP A 17 -0.88 -1.98 -9.52
CA ASP A 17 -0.64 -3.39 -9.33
C ASP A 17 0.87 -3.65 -9.46
N LEU A 18 1.44 -4.40 -8.52
CA LEU A 18 2.85 -4.74 -8.50
C LEU A 18 3.08 -6.17 -7.98
N THR A 19 4.32 -6.60 -8.00
CA THR A 19 4.76 -7.88 -7.42
C THR A 19 5.91 -7.61 -6.47
N ILE A 20 5.80 -8.08 -5.23
CA ILE A 20 6.82 -7.94 -4.19
C ILE A 20 7.23 -9.34 -3.74
N ASP A 21 8.49 -9.70 -3.94
CA ASP A 21 9.03 -11.02 -3.56
C ASP A 21 8.16 -12.21 -4.06
N GLY A 22 7.63 -12.10 -5.28
CA GLY A 22 6.74 -13.12 -5.89
C GLY A 22 5.28 -13.08 -5.41
N HIS A 23 4.93 -12.20 -4.48
CA HIS A 23 3.56 -11.96 -4.04
C HIS A 23 2.88 -10.87 -4.87
N ALA A 24 1.64 -11.13 -5.29
CA ALA A 24 0.80 -10.09 -5.87
C ALA A 24 0.54 -9.01 -4.81
N ALA A 25 0.78 -7.74 -5.16
CA ALA A 25 0.57 -6.63 -4.27
C ALA A 25 -0.05 -5.44 -5.00
N MET A 26 -0.74 -4.59 -4.26
CA MET A 26 -1.40 -3.42 -4.83
C MET A 26 -1.17 -2.23 -3.92
N LEU A 27 -0.62 -1.16 -4.51
CA LEU A 27 -0.40 0.11 -3.84
C LEU A 27 -1.52 1.08 -4.22
N LEU A 28 -2.23 1.54 -3.20
CA LEU A 28 -3.27 2.55 -3.30
C LEU A 28 -2.72 3.88 -2.79
N ARG A 29 -2.82 4.92 -3.63
CA ARG A 29 -2.45 6.30 -3.32
C ARG A 29 -3.70 7.19 -3.41
N PRO A 30 -4.42 7.40 -2.31
CA PRO A 30 -5.57 8.29 -2.26
C PRO A 30 -5.17 9.73 -2.58
N ASN A 31 -5.97 10.43 -3.39
CA ASN A 31 -5.67 11.80 -3.84
C ASN A 31 -5.86 12.86 -2.73
N ARG A 32 -6.66 12.56 -1.72
CA ARG A 32 -7.12 13.55 -0.72
C ARG A 32 -6.73 13.22 0.73
N ARG A 33 -5.97 12.16 0.94
CA ARG A 33 -5.54 11.73 2.26
C ARG A 33 -4.04 11.51 2.21
N ALA A 34 -3.33 11.95 3.24
CA ALA A 34 -1.93 11.61 3.46
C ALA A 34 -1.81 10.16 3.94
N LEU A 35 -2.38 9.25 3.16
CA LEU A 35 -2.47 7.82 3.42
C LEU A 35 -1.84 7.12 2.22
N CYS A 36 -1.11 6.05 2.46
CA CYS A 36 -0.74 5.09 1.41
C CYS A 36 -1.02 3.70 1.94
N ASP A 37 -1.81 2.93 1.19
CA ASP A 37 -2.14 1.56 1.55
C ASP A 37 -1.45 0.61 0.58
N LEU A 38 -0.74 -0.37 1.10
CA LEU A 38 -0.17 -1.47 0.32
C LEU A 38 -0.84 -2.75 0.78
N LEU A 39 -1.61 -3.36 -0.11
CA LEU A 39 -2.21 -4.66 0.10
C LEU A 39 -1.31 -5.74 -0.50
N LEU A 40 -0.82 -6.64 0.33
CA LEU A 40 0.01 -7.77 -0.06
C LEU A 40 -0.81 -9.06 0.01
N GLN A 41 -0.92 -9.78 -1.10
CA GLN A 41 -1.60 -11.08 -1.14
C GLN A 41 -0.72 -12.16 -0.49
N THR A 42 -1.32 -12.90 0.44
CA THR A 42 -0.72 -14.06 1.11
C THR A 42 -1.49 -15.33 0.73
N LYS A 43 -0.99 -16.49 1.16
CA LYS A 43 -1.65 -17.80 0.94
C LYS A 43 -3.03 -17.89 1.61
N VAL A 44 -3.25 -17.17 2.71
CA VAL A 44 -4.46 -17.27 3.55
C VAL A 44 -5.37 -16.04 3.48
N GLY A 45 -5.00 -15.02 2.68
CA GLY A 45 -5.72 -13.75 2.63
C GLY A 45 -4.79 -12.62 2.20
N TYR A 46 -4.85 -11.48 2.87
CA TYR A 46 -3.99 -10.35 2.58
C TYR A 46 -3.47 -9.69 3.86
N VAL A 47 -2.34 -9.01 3.74
CA VAL A 47 -1.83 -8.08 4.75
C VAL A 47 -2.00 -6.67 4.21
N ASP A 48 -2.54 -5.80 5.06
CA ASP A 48 -2.84 -4.41 4.74
C ASP A 48 -1.84 -3.50 5.48
N PHE A 49 -0.87 -2.99 4.75
CA PHE A 49 0.07 -2.00 5.26
C PHE A 49 -0.52 -0.61 5.04
N ALA A 50 -1.02 0.00 6.10
CA ALA A 50 -1.49 1.39 6.06
C ALA A 50 -0.42 2.31 6.61
N ARG A 51 0.09 3.22 5.78
CA ARG A 51 0.92 4.33 6.24
C ARG A 51 0.09 5.60 6.27
N VAL A 52 -0.18 6.06 7.48
CA VAL A 52 -0.73 7.39 7.72
C VAL A 52 0.44 8.34 7.88
N THR A 53 0.59 9.26 6.95
CA THR A 53 1.50 10.39 7.09
C THR A 53 0.73 11.52 7.76
N PHE A 54 1.07 11.85 9.00
CA PHE A 54 0.54 13.03 9.70
C PHE A 54 1.26 14.28 9.16
N ALA A 55 0.99 14.58 7.89
CA ALA A 55 1.58 15.66 7.11
C ALA A 55 0.58 16.79 6.86
N ASP A 56 -0.27 17.11 7.84
CA ASP A 56 -0.92 18.41 7.96
C ASP A 56 0.09 19.59 8.03
N LYS A 57 1.41 19.29 7.99
CA LYS A 57 2.53 20.24 7.93
C LYS A 57 3.55 19.99 6.81
N ILE A 58 3.35 19.04 5.89
CA ILE A 58 4.29 18.80 4.79
C ILE A 58 3.53 18.96 3.46
N ASP A 59 3.68 20.14 2.86
CA ASP A 59 3.32 20.38 1.46
C ASP A 59 4.35 19.69 0.56
N GLY A 60 3.97 18.58 -0.05
CA GLY A 60 4.83 17.81 -0.97
C GLY A 60 4.00 16.95 -1.93
N PRO A 61 4.54 16.59 -3.10
CA PRO A 61 3.81 15.80 -4.09
C PRO A 61 3.51 14.39 -3.55
N VAL A 62 2.29 13.90 -3.83
CA VAL A 62 1.74 12.59 -3.39
C VAL A 62 2.71 11.39 -3.55
N PRO A 63 3.57 11.27 -4.58
CA PRO A 63 4.50 10.14 -4.72
C PRO A 63 5.45 9.93 -3.54
N GLU A 64 5.91 11.00 -2.89
CA GLU A 64 6.86 10.90 -1.77
C GLU A 64 6.23 10.30 -0.51
N GLN A 65 4.91 10.43 -0.35
CA GLN A 65 4.19 9.94 0.82
C GLN A 65 4.18 8.41 0.91
N CYS A 66 4.28 7.74 -0.24
CA CYS A 66 4.28 6.27 -0.33
C CYS A 66 5.69 5.66 -0.44
N ALA A 67 6.75 6.48 -0.43
CA ALA A 67 8.13 6.00 -0.54
C ALA A 67 8.49 5.09 0.64
N GLY A 68 9.08 3.93 0.37
CA GLY A 68 9.48 2.95 1.39
C GLY A 68 8.36 2.00 1.87
N MET A 69 7.14 2.09 1.32
CA MET A 69 6.08 1.10 1.59
C MET A 69 6.46 -0.30 1.11
N THR A 70 7.03 -0.38 -0.09
CA THR A 70 7.53 -1.65 -0.66
C THR A 70 8.66 -2.22 0.20
N ASP A 71 9.66 -1.40 0.56
CA ASP A 71 10.77 -1.82 1.41
C ASP A 71 10.29 -2.36 2.77
N LEU A 72 9.27 -1.73 3.35
CA LEU A 72 8.64 -2.20 4.59
C LEU A 72 7.96 -3.56 4.38
N ALA A 73 7.21 -3.74 3.29
CA ALA A 73 6.59 -5.01 2.98
C ALA A 73 7.64 -6.10 2.74
N GLU A 74 8.69 -5.85 1.97
CA GLU A 74 9.81 -6.77 1.74
C GLU A 74 10.47 -7.19 3.06
N ALA A 75 10.68 -6.26 4.00
CA ALA A 75 11.26 -6.58 5.30
C ALA A 75 10.32 -7.43 6.19
N ILE A 76 9.01 -7.37 5.96
CA ILE A 76 8.00 -8.04 6.77
C ILE A 76 7.54 -9.37 6.14
N ILE A 77 7.61 -9.54 4.82
CA ILE A 77 7.23 -10.77 4.09
C ILE A 77 7.80 -12.05 4.73
N PRO A 78 9.10 -12.15 5.04
CA PRO A 78 9.67 -13.35 5.67
C PRO A 78 9.06 -13.67 7.04
N ARG A 79 8.41 -12.69 7.70
CA ARG A 79 7.75 -12.83 9.00
C ARG A 79 6.25 -13.07 8.91
N ILE A 80 5.62 -12.74 7.78
CA ILE A 80 4.20 -13.01 7.52
C ILE A 80 3.97 -14.51 7.30
N GLY A 81 5.02 -15.23 6.87
CA GLY A 81 5.17 -16.66 7.09
C GLY A 81 5.27 -17.49 5.82
N ASP A 82 6.24 -18.40 5.86
CA ASP A 82 6.26 -19.66 5.12
C ASP A 82 5.20 -20.68 5.62
N ASN A 83 4.40 -20.34 6.64
CA ASN A 83 3.42 -21.23 7.28
C ASN A 83 2.03 -21.19 6.63
#